data_AF-A0A3D1IE37-F1
#
_entry.id   AF-A0A3D1IE37-F1
#
_cell.length_a   1.000
_cell.length_b   1.000
_cell.length_c   1.000
_cell.angle_alpha   90.00
_cell.angle_beta   90.00
_cell.angle_gamma   90.00
#
_symmetry.space_group_name_H-M   'P 1'
#
loop_
_entity.id
_entity.type
_entity.pdbx_description
1 polymer ?
#
loop_
_entity_poly.entity_id
_entity_poly.type
_entity_poly.pdbx_seq_one_letter_code
_entity_poly.pdbx_strand_id
1 'polypeptide(L)' 'LAFAEATKIIHNETNAYNARRLAQRHDRRTIVCNRPALPISQPAMDRVYGLPYTRRPHPTYTEPIPAFEMIKDSVT' A
#
# COMPACT_ATOMS: atom_id res chain seq x y z
N LEU A 1 -22.06 18.56 -3.34
CA LEU A 1 -22.38 17.54 -2.30
C LEU A 1 -21.84 16.16 -2.66
N ALA A 2 -22.04 15.66 -3.89
CA ALA A 2 -21.58 14.32 -4.32
C ALA A 2 -20.10 14.00 -4.00
N PHE A 3 -19.18 14.96 -4.15
CA PHE A 3 -17.77 14.77 -3.78
C PHE A 3 -17.58 14.53 -2.28
N ALA A 4 -18.21 15.34 -1.43
CA ALA A 4 -18.10 15.21 0.02
C ALA A 4 -18.70 13.89 0.52
N GLU A 5 -19.82 13.47 -0.08
CA GLU A 5 -20.44 12.17 0.21
C GLU A 5 -19.55 11.00 -0.22
N ALA A 6 -18.98 11.05 -1.43
CA ALA A 6 -18.05 10.04 -1.90
C ALA A 6 -16.81 9.95 -1.00
N THR A 7 -16.23 11.07 -0.60
CA THR A 7 -15.07 11.12 0.32
C THR A 7 -15.40 10.50 1.67
N LYS A 8 -16.59 10.79 2.23
CA LYS A 8 -17.04 10.17 3.49
C LYS A 8 -17.15 8.65 3.36
N ILE A 9 -17.75 8.15 2.27
CA ILE A 9 -17.88 6.72 2.01
C ILE A 9 -16.49 6.08 1.90
N ILE A 10 -15.60 6.64 1.09
CA ILE A 10 -14.24 6.10 0.88
C ILE A 10 -13.48 6.02 2.22
N HIS A 11 -13.55 7.08 3.03
CA HIS A 11 -12.87 7.13 4.32
C HIS A 11 -13.39 6.05 5.28
N ASN A 12 -14.71 5.87 5.37
CA ASN A 12 -15.30 4.86 6.25
C ASN A 12 -14.91 3.44 5.86
N GLU A 13 -14.67 3.19 4.57
CA GLU A 13 -14.36 1.86 4.03
C GLU A 13 -12.84 1.59 3.95
N THR A 14 -12.03 2.36 4.67
CA THR A 14 -10.57 2.18 4.74
C THR A 14 -10.14 1.16 5.81
N ASN A 15 -10.99 0.85 6.80
CA ASN A 15 -10.65 -0.11 7.85
C ASN A 15 -10.93 -1.55 7.40
N ALA A 16 -9.90 -2.40 7.40
CA ALA A 16 -9.97 -3.79 6.92
C ALA A 16 -11.07 -4.64 7.60
N TYR A 17 -11.44 -4.32 8.84
CA TYR A 17 -12.42 -5.08 9.63
C TYR A 17 -13.88 -4.73 9.31
N ASN A 18 -14.14 -3.56 8.73
CA ASN A 18 -15.52 -3.12 8.41
C ASN A 18 -15.74 -2.83 6.92
N ALA A 19 -14.65 -2.64 6.16
CA ALA A 19 -14.68 -2.16 4.80
C ALA A 19 -15.52 -3.05 3.89
N ARG A 20 -16.27 -2.45 2.98
CA ARG A 20 -17.00 -3.07 1.88
C ARG A 20 -16.29 -2.76 0.57
N ARG A 21 -16.52 -3.62 -0.44
CA ARG A 21 -16.06 -3.33 -1.80
C ARG A 21 -16.84 -2.13 -2.34
N LEU A 22 -16.12 -1.15 -2.88
CA LEU A 22 -16.73 -0.01 -3.56
C LEU A 22 -16.64 -0.20 -5.08
N ALA A 23 -17.70 0.19 -5.79
CA ALA A 23 -17.74 0.21 -7.23
C ALA A 23 -18.24 1.57 -7.71
N GLN A 24 -17.45 2.24 -8.54
CA GLN A 24 -17.80 3.53 -9.12
C GLN A 24 -17.78 3.39 -10.64
N ARG A 25 -18.94 3.61 -11.27
CA ARG A 25 -19.03 3.66 -12.73
C ARG A 25 -18.46 4.99 -13.23
N HIS A 26 -17.61 4.92 -14.24
CA HIS A 26 -17.03 6.05 -14.94
C HIS A 26 -17.10 5.80 -16.45
N ASP A 27 -18.12 6.40 -17.09
CA ASP A 27 -18.45 6.22 -18.50
C ASP A 27 -18.60 4.74 -18.91
N ARG A 28 -17.66 4.20 -19.68
CA ARG A 28 -17.64 2.80 -20.17
C ARG A 28 -16.90 1.83 -19.24
N ARG A 29 -16.37 2.31 -18.11
CA ARG A 29 -15.57 1.50 -17.18
C ARG A 29 -16.13 1.59 -15.78
N THR A 30 -15.81 0.59 -14.95
CA THR A 30 -16.14 0.59 -13.54
C THR A 30 -14.85 0.46 -12.75
N ILE A 31 -14.59 1.41 -11.86
CA ILE A 31 -13.51 1.34 -10.89
C ILE A 31 -14.01 0.51 -9.73
N VAL A 32 -13.30 -0.57 -9.42
CA VAL A 32 -13.62 -1.44 -8.28
C VAL A 32 -12.52 -1.29 -7.25
N CYS A 33 -12.85 -0.70 -6.10
CA CYS A 33 -11.96 -0.69 -4.94
C CYS A 33 -12.26 -1.91 -4.08
N ASN A 34 -11.31 -2.85 -4.05
CA ASN A 34 -11.43 -4.03 -3.20
C ASN A 34 -11.25 -3.66 -1.72
N ARG A 35 -11.83 -4.50 -0.86
CA ARG A 35 -11.65 -4.39 0.59
C ARG A 35 -10.15 -4.44 0.92
N PRO A 36 -9.67 -3.65 1.89
CA PRO A 36 -8.30 -3.75 2.38
C PRO A 36 -8.02 -5.17 2.88
N ALA A 37 -6.79 -5.64 2.70
CA ALA A 37 -6.35 -6.90 3.26
C ALA A 37 -6.38 -6.83 4.80
N LEU A 38 -6.74 -7.94 5.45
CA LEU A 38 -6.63 -8.03 6.90
C LEU A 38 -5.15 -7.97 7.32
N PRO A 39 -4.86 -7.41 8.51
CA PRO A 39 -3.52 -7.46 9.06
C PRO A 39 -3.01 -8.89 9.15
N ILE A 40 -1.79 -9.13 8.69
CA ILE A 40 -1.14 -10.43 8.83
C ILE A 40 -0.66 -10.62 10.28
N SER A 41 -0.53 -11.88 10.69
CA SER A 41 -0.04 -12.19 12.03
C SER A 41 1.43 -11.78 12.20
N GLN A 42 1.86 -11.54 13.44
CA GLN A 42 3.26 -11.24 13.74
C GLN A 42 4.24 -12.28 13.15
N PRO A 43 4.04 -13.61 13.28
CA PRO A 43 4.94 -14.58 12.65
C PRO A 43 4.96 -14.53 11.12
N ALA A 44 3.84 -14.13 10.48
CA ALA A 44 3.81 -13.92 9.05
C ALA A 44 4.58 -12.66 8.66
N MET A 45 4.46 -11.59 9.47
CA MET A 45 5.24 -10.37 9.31
C MET A 45 6.74 -10.65 9.42
N ASP A 46 7.17 -11.32 10.49
CA ASP A 46 8.58 -11.70 10.71
C ASP A 46 9.14 -12.50 9.53
N ARG A 47 8.35 -13.43 8.98
CA ARG A 47 8.73 -14.20 7.79
C ARG A 47 8.92 -13.31 6.55
N VAL A 48 8.05 -12.34 6.33
CA VAL A 48 8.17 -11.39 5.21
C VAL A 48 9.42 -10.55 5.38
N TYR A 49 9.65 -9.97 6.56
CA TYR A 49 10.86 -9.19 6.84
C TYR A 49 12.16 -10.01 6.77
N GLY A 50 12.08 -11.32 7.05
CA GLY A 50 13.19 -12.26 6.95
C GLY A 50 13.52 -12.72 5.52
N LEU A 51 12.76 -12.32 4.50
CA LEU A 51 13.08 -12.69 3.12
C LEU A 51 14.46 -12.13 2.70
N PRO A 52 15.21 -12.83 1.82
CA PRO A 52 16.54 -12.42 1.39
C PRO A 52 16.48 -11.26 0.39
N TYR A 53 16.02 -10.10 0.85
CA TYR A 53 15.94 -8.88 0.05
C TYR A 53 17.33 -8.45 -0.41
N THR A 54 17.39 -7.93 -1.64
CA THR A 54 18.65 -7.45 -2.23
C THR A 54 19.23 -6.26 -1.47
N ARG A 55 18.42 -5.52 -0.71
CA ARG A 55 18.78 -4.26 -0.01
C ARG A 55 19.50 -3.26 -0.93
N ARG A 56 19.24 -3.34 -2.24
CA ARG A 56 19.78 -2.44 -3.26
C ARG A 56 18.66 -1.57 -3.83
N PRO A 57 19.00 -0.40 -4.40
CA PRO A 57 18.05 0.41 -5.16
C PRO A 57 17.39 -0.41 -6.27
N HIS A 58 16.16 -0.02 -6.62
CA HIS A 58 15.47 -0.62 -7.76
C HIS A 58 16.30 -0.42 -9.05
N PRO A 59 16.46 -1.43 -9.92
CA PRO A 59 17.34 -1.36 -11.09
C PRO A 59 17.04 -0.23 -12.08
N THR A 60 15.83 0.33 -12.05
CA THR A 60 15.41 1.46 -12.90
C THR A 60 16.07 2.78 -12.49
N TYR A 61 16.53 2.93 -11.24
CA TYR A 61 17.16 4.17 -10.80
C TYR A 61 18.58 4.27 -11.37
N THR A 62 18.79 5.29 -12.20
CA THR A 62 20.09 5.60 -12.81
C THR A 62 20.85 6.68 -12.04
N GLU A 63 20.15 7.48 -11.24
CA GLU A 63 20.71 8.57 -10.44
C GLU A 63 20.93 8.11 -8.98
N PRO A 64 21.91 8.70 -8.26
CA PRO A 64 22.11 8.42 -6.84
C PRO A 64 20.86 8.76 -6.03
N ILE A 65 20.46 7.86 -5.12
CA ILE A 65 19.33 8.09 -4.23
C ILE A 65 19.87 8.61 -2.89
N PRO A 66 19.64 9.88 -2.51
CA PRO A 66 20.23 10.46 -1.30
C PRO A 66 19.89 9.68 -0.03
N ALA A 67 18.65 9.18 0.07
CA ALA A 67 18.22 8.35 1.19
C ALA A 67 18.96 7.01 1.26
N PHE A 68 19.30 6.40 0.11
CA PHE A 68 20.06 5.16 0.07
C PHE A 68 21.50 5.36 0.53
N GLU A 69 22.14 6.44 0.09
CA GLU A 69 23.51 6.78 0.51
C GLU A 69 23.62 6.97 2.02
N MET A 70 22.59 7.49 2.68
CA MET A 70 22.58 7.67 4.13
C MET A 70 22.41 6.35 4.90
N ILE A 71 21.63 5.40 4.38
CA ILE A 71 21.23 4.19 5.14
C ILE A 71 21.98 2.93 4.74
N LYS A 72 22.72 2.93 3.63
CA LYS A 72 23.39 1.72 3.10
C LYS A 72 24.36 1.06 4.08
N ASP A 73 24.96 1.85 4.97
CA ASP A 73 25.92 1.40 5.99
C ASP A 73 25.28 1.25 7.38
N SER A 74 23.96 1.46 7.48
CA SER A 74 23.23 1.35 8.74
C SER A 74 22.94 -0.13 9.05
N VAL A 75 23.34 -0.57 10.24
CA VAL A 75 23.08 -1.92 10.75
C VAL A 75 21.77 -1.90 11.54
N THR A 76 20.86 -2.82 11.24
CA THR A 76 19.57 -3.02 11.95
C THR A 76 19.66 -4.18 12.91
#